data_AF-A0A434ICD1-F1
#
_entry.id   AF-A0A434ICD1-F1
#
_cell.length_a   1.000
_cell.length_b   1.000
_cell.length_c   1.000
_cell.angle_alpha   90.00
_cell.angle_beta   90.00
_cell.angle_gamma   90.00
#
_symmetry.space_group_name_H-M   'P 1'
#
loop_
_entity.id
_entity.type
_entity.pdbx_description
1 polymer ?
#
loop_
_entity_poly.entity_id
_entity_poly.type
_entity_poly.pdbx_seq_one_letter_code
_entity_poly.pdbx_strand_id
1 'polypeptide(L)'
;MATAKHVMKRILMMLAGYFVSVLVGLIAVAVIYGVLSSLPNAPSYFDVMGVSPIAVLLVPPLGMFVYFLTIVVTALQTLIFALIAEFFSLRNVLLHMVFGAGAAVGGFALIWSSAPEDMDPERWVDIGIIAAAGLVAGLLYWLIAGRDAGFRRPLFERY
;
A
#
# COMPACT_ATOMS: atom_id res chain seq x y z
N MET A 1 5.49 29.78 14.74
CA MET A 1 6.60 28.82 14.50
C MET A 1 6.30 27.40 14.99
N ALA A 2 5.68 27.20 16.16
CA ALA A 2 5.39 25.86 16.70
C ALA A 2 4.43 25.00 15.84
N THR A 3 3.44 25.62 15.20
CA THR A 3 2.50 24.96 14.26
C THR A 3 3.18 24.53 12.96
N ALA A 4 3.96 25.42 12.33
CA ALA A 4 4.70 25.10 11.11
C ALA A 4 5.68 23.92 11.31
N LYS A 5 6.40 23.89 12.44
CA LYS A 5 7.29 22.78 12.82
C LYS A 5 6.52 21.46 12.99
N HIS A 6 5.33 21.53 13.57
CA HIS A 6 4.50 20.35 13.77
C HIS A 6 3.97 19.78 12.43
N VAL A 7 3.43 20.65 11.57
CA VAL A 7 2.95 20.26 10.23
C VAL A 7 4.09 19.66 9.39
N MET A 8 5.27 20.29 9.41
CA MET A 8 6.45 19.76 8.73
C MET A 8 6.81 18.35 9.21
N LYS A 9 6.82 18.13 10.54
CA LYS A 9 7.03 16.80 11.11
C LYS A 9 6.00 15.79 10.61
N ARG A 10 4.71 16.16 10.59
CA ARG A 10 3.63 15.28 10.08
C ARG A 10 3.87 14.90 8.63
N ILE A 11 4.18 15.87 7.76
CA ILE A 11 4.47 15.62 6.35
C ILE A 11 5.64 14.64 6.17
N LEU A 12 6.74 14.85 6.91
CA LEU A 12 7.89 13.94 6.85
C LEU A 12 7.53 12.53 7.31
N MET A 13 6.73 12.38 8.38
CA MET A 13 6.29 11.05 8.83
C MET A 13 5.32 10.39 7.85
N MET A 14 4.43 11.15 7.20
CA MET A 14 3.57 10.63 6.14
C MET A 14 4.40 10.11 4.96
N LEU A 15 5.39 10.88 4.50
CA LEU A 15 6.27 10.46 3.41
C LEU A 15 7.10 9.23 3.78
N ALA A 16 7.72 9.22 4.96
CA ALA A 16 8.48 8.06 5.44
C ALA A 16 7.59 6.82 5.60
N GLY A 17 6.41 7.00 6.18
CA GLY A 17 5.40 5.95 6.32
C GLY A 17 4.98 5.40 4.97
N TYR A 18 4.75 6.25 3.98
CA TYR A 18 4.40 5.86 2.63
C TYR A 18 5.48 4.99 1.97
N PHE A 19 6.73 5.47 1.92
CA PHE A 19 7.82 4.73 1.28
C PHE A 19 8.03 3.34 1.91
N VAL A 20 8.06 3.27 3.24
CA VAL A 20 8.21 1.98 3.94
C VAL A 20 7.00 1.07 3.68
N SER A 21 5.79 1.62 3.66
CA SER A 21 4.56 0.84 3.44
C SER A 21 4.47 0.28 2.03
N VAL A 22 4.90 1.03 1.03
CA VAL A 22 4.96 0.54 -0.37
C VAL A 22 5.93 -0.64 -0.46
N LEU A 23 7.12 -0.52 0.14
CA LEU A 23 8.10 -1.61 0.13
C LEU A 23 7.55 -2.86 0.81
N VAL A 24 6.94 -2.72 1.99
CA VAL A 24 6.33 -3.85 2.70
C VAL A 24 5.13 -4.40 1.94
N GLY A 25 4.35 -3.56 1.27
CA GLY A 25 3.26 -3.99 0.39
C GLY A 25 3.75 -4.88 -0.75
N LEU A 26 4.85 -4.51 -1.42
CA LEU A 26 5.45 -5.34 -2.47
C LEU A 26 5.99 -6.66 -1.94
N ILE A 27 6.62 -6.65 -0.77
CA ILE A 27 7.05 -7.89 -0.10
C ILE A 27 5.82 -8.75 0.23
N ALA A 28 4.73 -8.15 0.72
CA ALA A 28 3.49 -8.87 1.01
C ALA A 28 2.89 -9.50 -0.26
N VAL A 29 2.90 -8.81 -1.41
CA VAL A 29 2.50 -9.39 -2.69
C VAL A 29 3.33 -10.65 -2.98
N ALA A 30 4.66 -10.56 -2.92
CA ALA A 30 5.54 -11.68 -3.19
C ALA A 30 5.33 -12.86 -2.23
N VAL A 31 5.12 -12.58 -0.95
CA VAL A 31 4.84 -13.59 0.07
C VAL A 31 3.48 -14.26 -0.19
N ILE A 32 2.43 -13.50 -0.48
CA ILE A 32 1.09 -14.05 -0.72
C ILE A 32 1.11 -14.96 -1.94
N TYR A 33 1.72 -14.52 -3.05
CA TYR A 33 1.88 -15.35 -4.24
C TYR A 33 2.66 -16.63 -3.97
N GLY A 34 3.79 -16.54 -3.27
CA GLY A 34 4.61 -17.70 -2.92
C GLY A 34 3.90 -18.68 -1.97
N VAL A 35 3.07 -18.19 -1.05
CA VAL A 35 2.25 -19.05 -0.19
C VAL A 35 1.16 -19.74 -1.00
N LEU A 36 0.45 -19.01 -1.86
CA LEU A 36 -0.62 -19.59 -2.70
C LEU A 36 -0.09 -20.63 -3.68
N SER A 37 1.11 -20.42 -4.25
CA SER A 37 1.76 -21.41 -5.13
C SER A 37 2.21 -22.68 -4.39
N SER A 38 2.39 -22.61 -3.07
CA SER A 38 2.80 -23.77 -2.25
C SER A 38 1.65 -24.68 -1.83
N LEU A 39 0.40 -24.30 -2.12
CA LEU A 39 -0.77 -25.07 -1.72
C LEU A 39 -0.92 -26.36 -2.56
N PRO A 40 -1.40 -27.47 -1.96
CA PRO A 40 -1.72 -28.67 -2.71
C PRO A 40 -2.78 -28.38 -3.78
N ASN A 41 -2.54 -28.81 -5.02
CA ASN A 41 -3.39 -28.55 -6.18
C ASN A 41 -3.56 -27.06 -6.52
N ALA A 42 -2.55 -26.22 -6.24
CA ALA A 42 -2.53 -24.85 -6.72
C ALA A 42 -2.69 -24.81 -8.26
N PRO A 43 -3.52 -23.89 -8.81
CA PRO A 43 -3.62 -23.69 -10.24
C PRO A 43 -2.26 -23.38 -10.88
N SER A 44 -2.04 -23.84 -12.11
CA SER A 44 -0.77 -23.61 -12.86
C SER A 44 -0.43 -22.14 -13.05
N TYR A 45 -1.43 -21.24 -12.98
CA TYR A 45 -1.25 -19.80 -12.88
C TYR A 45 -0.21 -19.39 -11.81
N PHE A 46 -0.25 -20.06 -10.65
CA PHE A 46 0.63 -19.76 -9.53
C PHE A 46 2.04 -20.34 -9.68
N ASP A 47 2.32 -21.21 -10.65
CA ASP A 47 3.68 -21.75 -10.83
C ASP A 47 4.66 -20.66 -11.27
N VAL A 48 4.23 -19.81 -12.20
CA VAL A 48 5.03 -18.67 -12.68
C VAL A 48 4.87 -17.47 -11.73
N MET A 49 3.64 -17.20 -11.29
CA MET A 49 3.34 -16.04 -10.44
C MET A 49 3.79 -16.22 -8.98
N GLY A 50 4.06 -17.43 -8.51
CA GLY A 50 4.65 -17.69 -7.20
C GLY A 50 6.13 -17.30 -7.12
N VAL A 51 6.85 -17.39 -8.24
CA VAL A 51 8.30 -17.11 -8.30
C VAL A 51 8.59 -15.73 -8.89
N SER A 52 7.78 -15.25 -9.84
CA SER A 52 8.06 -14.01 -10.57
C SER A 52 8.13 -12.76 -9.69
N PRO A 53 7.27 -12.52 -8.68
CA PRO A 53 7.37 -11.33 -7.83
C PRO A 53 8.60 -11.40 -6.91
N ILE A 54 8.96 -12.60 -6.46
CA ILE A 54 10.17 -12.83 -5.65
C ILE A 54 11.42 -12.55 -6.51
N ALA A 55 11.48 -13.10 -7.71
CA ALA A 55 12.59 -12.89 -8.65
C ALA A 55 12.73 -11.41 -9.03
N VAL A 56 11.61 -10.72 -9.28
CA VAL A 56 11.56 -9.27 -9.55
C VAL A 56 12.19 -8.47 -8.41
N LEU A 57 11.87 -8.79 -7.16
CA LEU A 57 12.41 -8.07 -5.99
C LEU A 57 13.86 -8.44 -5.66
N LEU A 58 14.32 -9.64 -6.01
CA LEU A 58 15.70 -10.08 -5.81
C LEU A 58 16.68 -9.46 -6.80
N VAL A 59 16.23 -9.05 -7.99
CA VAL A 59 17.05 -8.37 -9.00
C VAL A 59 17.03 -6.86 -8.72
N PRO A 60 18.11 -6.24 -8.20
CA PRO A 60 18.01 -4.88 -7.64
C PRO A 60 17.53 -3.81 -8.64
N PRO A 61 17.99 -3.76 -9.92
CA PRO A 61 17.48 -2.79 -10.88
C PRO A 61 15.98 -2.96 -11.16
N LEU A 62 15.50 -4.21 -11.24
CA LEU A 62 14.12 -4.54 -11.55
C LEU A 62 13.21 -4.29 -10.33
N GLY A 63 13.64 -4.68 -9.14
CA GLY A 63 12.93 -4.40 -7.90
C GLY A 63 12.79 -2.90 -7.64
N MET A 64 13.85 -2.12 -7.90
CA MET A 64 13.78 -0.65 -7.83
C MET A 64 12.81 -0.08 -8.86
N PHE A 65 12.83 -0.58 -10.11
CA PHE A 65 11.88 -0.15 -11.14
C PHE A 65 10.42 -0.39 -10.71
N VAL A 66 10.11 -1.59 -10.20
CA VAL A 66 8.76 -1.93 -9.73
C VAL A 66 8.38 -1.08 -8.52
N TYR A 67 9.29 -0.88 -7.57
CA TYR A 67 9.07 0.00 -6.42
C TYR A 67 8.73 1.43 -6.84
N PHE A 68 9.49 2.02 -7.78
CA PHE A 68 9.21 3.34 -8.32
C PHE A 68 7.88 3.37 -9.08
N LEU A 69 7.60 2.36 -9.91
CA LEU A 69 6.34 2.27 -10.62
C LEU A 69 5.15 2.23 -9.65
N THR A 70 5.23 1.40 -8.59
CA THR A 70 4.21 1.35 -7.54
C THR A 70 4.03 2.72 -6.90
N ILE A 71 5.12 3.40 -6.55
CA ILE A 71 5.05 4.77 -6.01
C ILE A 71 4.29 5.69 -6.95
N VAL A 72 4.61 5.68 -8.24
CA VAL A 72 3.98 6.56 -9.24
C VAL A 72 2.47 6.30 -9.33
N VAL A 73 2.06 5.03 -9.36
CA VAL A 73 0.64 4.68 -9.56
C VAL A 73 -0.19 4.74 -8.28
N THR A 74 0.41 4.72 -7.09
CA THR A 74 -0.31 4.82 -5.80
C THR A 74 -0.18 6.16 -5.09
N ALA A 75 0.72 7.05 -5.52
CA ALA A 75 1.03 8.28 -4.78
C ALA A 75 -0.18 9.20 -4.63
N LEU A 76 -0.97 9.40 -5.68
CA LEU A 76 -2.09 10.33 -5.65
C LEU A 76 -3.20 9.83 -4.71
N GLN A 77 -3.60 8.56 -4.84
CA GLN A 77 -4.62 7.92 -4.02
C GLN A 77 -4.19 7.92 -2.55
N THR A 78 -2.93 7.56 -2.28
CA THR A 78 -2.39 7.53 -0.92
C THR A 78 -2.31 8.92 -0.32
N LEU A 79 -1.90 9.93 -1.10
CA LEU A 79 -1.87 11.32 -0.65
C LEU A 79 -3.27 11.82 -0.27
N ILE A 80 -4.28 11.53 -1.08
CA ILE A 80 -5.67 11.90 -0.79
C ILE A 80 -6.13 11.27 0.52
N PHE A 81 -5.93 9.96 0.70
CA PHE A 81 -6.31 9.26 1.93
C PHE A 81 -5.54 9.74 3.16
N ALA A 82 -4.24 10.00 3.02
CA ALA A 82 -3.41 10.54 4.09
C ALA A 82 -3.89 11.94 4.52
N LEU A 83 -4.21 12.82 3.56
CA LEU A 83 -4.74 14.16 3.86
C LEU A 83 -6.12 14.09 4.55
N ILE A 84 -7.00 13.19 4.11
CA ILE A 84 -8.28 12.94 4.79
C ILE A 84 -8.03 12.48 6.23
N ALA A 85 -7.13 11.50 6.43
CA ALA A 85 -6.82 11.00 7.76
C ALA A 85 -6.24 12.10 8.67
N GLU A 86 -5.33 12.94 8.16
CA GLU A 86 -4.74 14.04 8.93
C GLU A 86 -5.74 15.18 9.22
N PHE A 87 -6.60 15.53 8.27
CA PHE A 87 -7.55 16.62 8.43
C PHE A 87 -8.63 16.30 9.46
N PHE A 88 -9.15 15.07 9.40
CA PHE A 88 -10.16 14.58 10.34
C PHE A 88 -9.57 13.92 11.58
N SER A 89 -8.23 13.86 11.72
CA SER A 89 -7.54 13.17 12.82
C SER A 89 -8.00 11.73 13.00
N LEU A 90 -8.21 11.01 11.88
CA LEU A 90 -8.65 9.62 11.87
C LEU A 90 -7.46 8.76 12.27
N ARG A 91 -7.56 8.07 13.41
CA ARG A 91 -6.48 7.22 13.97
C ARG A 91 -6.82 5.74 13.98
N ASN A 92 -7.99 5.37 13.45
CA ASN A 92 -8.46 3.99 13.45
C ASN A 92 -7.58 3.14 12.52
N VAL A 93 -7.08 2.02 13.04
CA VAL A 93 -6.22 1.07 12.29
C VAL A 93 -6.94 0.46 11.09
N LEU A 94 -8.19 0.03 11.25
CA LEU A 94 -8.97 -0.62 10.19
C LEU A 94 -9.19 0.32 9.01
N LEU A 95 -9.42 1.60 9.30
CA LEU A 95 -9.60 2.63 8.28
C LEU A 95 -8.33 2.81 7.44
N HIS A 96 -7.15 2.81 8.07
CA HIS A 96 -5.88 2.91 7.34
C HIS A 96 -5.57 1.64 6.54
N MET A 97 -5.94 0.46 7.05
CA MET A 97 -5.85 -0.77 6.27
C MET A 97 -6.72 -0.69 5.02
N VAL A 98 -7.98 -0.25 5.15
CA VAL A 98 -8.89 -0.07 4.01
C VAL A 98 -8.37 0.98 3.03
N PHE A 99 -7.80 2.09 3.51
CA PHE A 99 -7.15 3.08 2.66
C PHE A 99 -5.95 2.50 1.90
N GLY A 100 -5.13 1.67 2.55
CA GLY A 100 -4.03 0.97 1.91
C GLY A 100 -4.50 0.00 0.82
N ALA A 101 -5.53 -0.80 1.10
CA ALA A 101 -6.15 -1.69 0.12
C ALA A 101 -6.75 -0.92 -1.06
N GLY A 102 -7.49 0.16 -0.79
CA GLY A 102 -8.08 1.00 -1.82
C GLY A 102 -7.03 1.70 -2.69
N ALA A 103 -5.93 2.17 -2.10
CA ALA A 103 -4.83 2.78 -2.84
C ALA A 103 -4.09 1.74 -3.71
N ALA A 104 -3.85 0.53 -3.20
CA ALA A 104 -3.20 -0.54 -3.93
C ALA A 104 -4.04 -1.01 -5.12
N VAL A 105 -5.34 -1.30 -4.91
CA VAL A 105 -6.27 -1.69 -5.98
C VAL A 105 -6.45 -0.54 -6.97
N GLY A 106 -6.58 0.69 -6.48
CA GLY A 106 -6.68 1.88 -7.33
C GLY A 106 -5.44 2.10 -8.19
N GLY A 107 -4.24 1.86 -7.66
CA GLY A 107 -3.00 1.92 -8.44
C GLY A 107 -2.88 0.79 -9.46
N PHE A 108 -3.28 -0.43 -9.08
CA PHE A 108 -3.32 -1.56 -10.00
C PHE A 108 -4.31 -1.33 -11.17
N ALA A 109 -5.45 -0.71 -10.89
CA ALA A 109 -6.42 -0.35 -11.93
C ALA A 109 -5.87 0.65 -12.96
N LEU A 110 -4.85 1.45 -12.63
CA LEU A 110 -4.24 2.40 -13.56
C LEU A 110 -3.29 1.76 -14.58
N ILE A 111 -2.72 0.61 -14.24
CA ILE A 111 -1.86 -0.17 -15.16
C ILE A 111 -2.64 -1.25 -15.91
N TRP A 112 -3.96 -1.27 -15.72
CA TRP A 112 -4.86 -2.24 -16.28
C TRP A 112 -5.27 -1.92 -17.72
N SER A 113 -5.25 -2.95 -18.57
CA SER A 113 -5.81 -2.91 -19.93
C SER A 113 -7.33 -3.09 -19.90
N SER A 114 -8.08 -2.13 -20.47
CA SER A 114 -9.55 -2.17 -20.59
C SER A 114 -10.06 -3.10 -21.70
N ALA A 115 -9.21 -3.94 -22.30
CA ALA A 115 -9.60 -4.80 -23.42
C ALA A 115 -10.56 -5.92 -22.94
N PRO A 116 -11.67 -6.18 -23.66
CA PRO A 116 -12.64 -7.22 -23.30
C PRO A 116 -12.05 -8.64 -23.28
N GLU A 117 -11.02 -8.88 -24.08
CA GLU A 117 -10.29 -10.15 -24.22
C GLU A 117 -9.52 -10.51 -22.95
N ASP A 118 -9.26 -9.53 -22.09
CA ASP A 118 -8.51 -9.72 -20.86
C ASP A 118 -9.42 -9.92 -19.62
N MET A 119 -10.74 -10.12 -19.73
CA MET A 119 -11.60 -10.35 -18.55
C MET A 119 -11.52 -11.80 -18.02
N ASP A 120 -10.31 -12.26 -17.70
CA ASP A 120 -10.02 -13.58 -17.15
C ASP A 120 -10.48 -13.71 -15.67
N PRO A 121 -11.05 -14.84 -15.22
CA PRO A 121 -11.27 -15.11 -13.79
C PRO A 121 -10.02 -14.98 -12.91
N GLU A 122 -8.83 -15.32 -13.41
CA GLU A 122 -7.56 -15.25 -12.66
C GLU A 122 -7.25 -13.82 -12.19
N ARG A 123 -7.73 -12.83 -12.94
CA ARG A 123 -7.58 -11.41 -12.66
C ARG A 123 -8.31 -10.92 -11.41
N TRP A 124 -9.41 -11.57 -11.01
CA TRP A 124 -10.06 -11.28 -9.74
C TRP A 124 -9.24 -11.77 -8.54
N VAL A 125 -8.45 -12.82 -8.75
CA VAL A 125 -7.52 -13.33 -7.73
C VAL A 125 -6.41 -12.31 -7.50
N ASP A 126 -5.87 -11.72 -8.55
CA ASP A 126 -4.83 -10.68 -8.45
C ASP A 126 -5.30 -9.45 -7.69
N ILE A 127 -6.52 -8.98 -7.99
CA ILE A 127 -7.15 -7.88 -7.25
C ILE A 127 -7.27 -8.25 -5.77
N GLY A 128 -7.66 -9.49 -5.45
CA GLY A 128 -7.72 -9.99 -4.08
C GLY A 128 -6.36 -9.99 -3.38
N ILE A 129 -5.31 -10.46 -4.07
CA ILE A 129 -3.93 -10.48 -3.56
C ILE A 129 -3.41 -9.06 -3.32
N ILE A 130 -3.65 -8.15 -4.27
CA ILE A 130 -3.23 -6.74 -4.20
C ILE A 130 -4.00 -6.02 -3.09
N ALA A 131 -5.29 -6.26 -2.94
CA ALA A 131 -6.08 -5.74 -1.83
C ALA A 131 -5.52 -6.23 -0.49
N ALA A 132 -5.22 -7.52 -0.36
CA ALA A 132 -4.65 -8.11 0.85
C ALA A 132 -3.26 -7.52 1.18
N ALA A 133 -2.38 -7.37 0.18
CA ALA A 133 -1.09 -6.70 0.35
C ALA A 133 -1.27 -5.22 0.72
N GLY A 134 -2.26 -4.55 0.15
CA GLY A 134 -2.63 -3.17 0.50
C GLY A 134 -3.14 -3.02 1.93
N LEU A 135 -3.86 -4.01 2.48
CA LEU A 135 -4.22 -4.04 3.90
C LEU A 135 -2.97 -4.07 4.78
N VAL A 136 -1.96 -4.88 4.42
CA VAL A 136 -0.68 -4.96 5.15
C VAL A 136 0.07 -3.63 5.05
N ALA A 137 0.17 -3.05 3.85
CA ALA A 137 0.77 -1.73 3.65
C ALA A 137 0.06 -0.65 4.48
N GLY A 138 -1.26 -0.64 4.50
CA GLY A 138 -2.06 0.30 5.30
C GLY A 138 -1.86 0.13 6.81
N LEU A 139 -1.68 -1.10 7.30
CA LEU A 139 -1.31 -1.38 8.68
C LEU A 139 0.08 -0.81 9.02
N LEU A 140 1.06 -1.02 8.15
CA LEU A 140 2.42 -0.48 8.33
C LEU A 140 2.42 1.04 8.31
N TYR A 141 1.65 1.65 7.41
CA TYR A 141 1.49 3.10 7.35
C TYR A 141 0.89 3.62 8.66
N TRP A 142 -0.15 2.95 9.17
CA TRP A 142 -0.74 3.31 10.45
C TRP A 142 0.27 3.25 11.59
N LEU A 143 1.10 2.21 11.63
CA LEU A 143 2.15 2.07 12.64
C LEU A 143 3.14 3.24 12.58
N ILE A 144 3.52 3.71 11.40
CA ILE A 144 4.55 4.75 11.26
C ILE A 144 3.97 6.15 11.44
N ALA A 145 2.84 6.44 10.79
CA ALA A 145 2.29 7.78 10.68
C ALA A 145 0.85 7.90 11.19
N GLY A 146 -0.01 6.89 10.94
CA GLY A 146 -1.45 6.99 11.21
C GLY A 146 -1.86 7.02 12.69
N ARG A 147 -1.06 6.45 13.61
CA ARG A 147 -1.34 6.46 15.06
C ARG A 147 -1.49 7.86 15.63
N ASP A 148 -0.70 8.80 15.12
CA ASP A 148 -0.64 10.18 15.59
C ASP A 148 -1.30 11.15 14.60
N ALA A 149 -2.16 10.66 13.69
CA ALA A 149 -2.82 11.48 12.68
C ALA A 149 -3.59 12.66 13.31
N GLY A 150 -3.45 13.82 12.67
CA GLY A 150 -4.01 15.10 13.09
C GLY A 150 -3.02 16.25 12.94
N PHE A 151 -3.34 17.24 12.10
CA PHE A 151 -2.61 18.53 12.10
C PHE A 151 -2.94 19.42 13.29
N ARG A 152 -4.06 19.15 13.97
CA ARG A 152 -4.49 19.86 15.17
C ARG A 152 -3.93 19.11 16.39
N ARG A 153 -3.11 19.79 17.20
CA ARG A 153 -2.78 19.32 18.55
C ARG A 153 -4.08 18.96 19.31
N PRO A 154 -4.05 18.05 20.30
CA PRO A 154 -5.18 17.93 21.21
C PRO A 154 -5.47 19.32 21.78
N LEU A 155 -6.71 19.80 21.63
CA LEU A 155 -7.22 21.05 22.19
C LEU A 155 -7.31 21.02 23.74
N PHE A 156 -6.68 20.04 24.38
CA PHE A 156 -6.59 19.91 25.83
C PHE A 156 -5.13 20.06 26.26
N GLU A 157 -4.63 21.28 26.11
CA GLU A 157 -4.00 21.91 27.27
C GLU A 157 -5.13 22.16 28.28
N ARG A 158 -5.14 21.43 29.39
CA ARG A 158 -5.74 21.94 30.62
C ARG A 158 -4.73 21.72 31.74
N TYR A 159 -4.11 22.85 32.10
CA TYR A 159 -3.50 23.20 33.38
C TYR A 159 -2.54 22.19 34.02
#